data_AF-A0A1Y3N0A3-F1
#
_entry.id   AF-A0A1Y3N0A3-F1
#
_cell.length_a   1.000
_cell.length_b   1.000
_cell.length_c   1.000
_cell.angle_alpha   90.00
_cell.angle_beta   90.00
_cell.angle_gamma   90.00
#
_symmetry.space_group_name_H-M   'P 1'
#
loop_
_entity.id
_entity.type
_entity.pdbx_description
1 polymer ?
#
loop_
_entity_poly.entity_id
_entity_poly.type
_entity_poly.pdbx_seq_one_letter_code
_entity_poly.pdbx_strand_id
1 'polypeptide(L)'
;LIVKSIKDKLKEFPLDERNKVNIIFTAHSLPLSTIAKGDLYKAEIEKNIKNLKSLLNLPNPIHLGWQSQEGKQWLVPKTEDVIKKISYDEGYGNTNILVFPLSFVSDHIETLYDIDIVQVEVANKYGVKCFKRCDSFNDDPKFIEALGDIFMEHIQKINKTIKVIHHDDLDILLNLALVDNNIKRYIDGPIDSKRKMNHKNT
;
A
#
# COMPACT_ATOMS: atom_id res chain seq x y z
N LEU A 1 -7.12 4.59 -8.83
CA LEU A 1 -5.74 5.14 -8.67
C LEU A 1 -4.67 4.11 -9.04
N ILE A 2 -4.59 2.97 -8.35
CA ILE A 2 -3.62 1.88 -8.64
C ILE A 2 -3.55 1.49 -10.12
N VAL A 3 -4.70 1.17 -10.73
CA VAL A 3 -4.78 0.77 -12.15
C VAL A 3 -4.19 1.84 -13.08
N LYS A 4 -4.46 3.12 -12.79
CA LYS A 4 -3.90 4.24 -13.57
C LYS A 4 -2.39 4.31 -13.39
N SER A 5 -1.90 4.25 -12.15
CA SER A 5 -0.46 4.26 -11.84
C SER A 5 0.30 3.17 -12.60
N ILE A 6 -0.20 1.94 -12.59
CA ILE A 6 0.41 0.81 -13.30
C ILE A 6 0.39 1.05 -14.81
N LYS A 7 -0.76 1.43 -15.37
CA LYS A 7 -0.88 1.70 -16.82
C LYS A 7 0.01 2.84 -17.28
N ASP A 8 0.18 3.87 -16.46
CA ASP A 8 1.06 5.00 -16.76
C ASP A 8 2.53 4.57 -16.67
N LYS A 9 2.94 3.86 -15.61
CA LYS A 9 4.32 3.38 -15.46
C LYS A 9 4.72 2.37 -16.54
N LEU A 10 3.79 1.53 -17.01
CA LEU A 10 4.00 0.63 -18.15
C LEU A 10 4.37 1.38 -19.44
N LYS A 11 3.97 2.65 -19.60
CA LYS A 11 4.34 3.45 -20.79
C LYS A 11 5.83 3.76 -20.84
N GLU A 12 6.54 3.68 -19.72
CA GLU A 12 7.99 3.88 -19.66
C GLU A 12 8.80 2.68 -20.20
N PHE A 13 8.16 1.54 -20.48
CA PHE A 13 8.79 0.40 -21.15
C PHE A 13 8.61 0.48 -22.68
N PRO A 14 9.51 -0.15 -23.48
CA PRO A 14 9.38 -0.24 -24.93
C PRO A 14 8.04 -0.84 -25.35
N LEU A 15 7.41 -0.26 -26.38
CA LEU A 15 6.03 -0.57 -26.78
C LEU A 15 5.78 -2.06 -27.04
N ASP A 16 6.75 -2.73 -27.67
CA ASP A 16 6.76 -4.15 -28.03
C ASP A 16 7.01 -5.09 -26.83
N GLU A 17 7.49 -4.56 -25.71
CA GLU A 17 7.76 -5.30 -24.48
C GLU A 17 6.70 -5.08 -23.39
N ARG A 18 5.88 -4.02 -23.49
CA ARG A 18 4.91 -3.62 -22.43
C ARG A 18 3.99 -4.74 -21.97
N ASN A 19 3.51 -5.56 -22.89
CA ASN A 19 2.57 -6.66 -22.59
C ASN A 19 3.24 -7.86 -21.91
N LYS A 20 4.58 -7.92 -21.90
CA LYS A 20 5.38 -8.99 -21.30
C LYS A 20 5.96 -8.60 -19.94
N VAL A 21 5.87 -7.33 -19.54
CA VAL A 21 6.39 -6.86 -18.26
C VAL A 21 5.72 -7.63 -17.10
N ASN A 22 6.53 -8.18 -16.20
CA ASN A 22 6.05 -8.82 -14.99
C ASN A 22 5.66 -7.76 -13.96
N ILE A 23 4.43 -7.82 -13.48
CA ILE A 23 3.95 -6.91 -12.43
C ILE A 23 4.03 -7.64 -11.10
N ILE A 24 4.85 -7.13 -10.18
CA ILE A 24 4.93 -7.63 -8.81
C ILE A 24 4.20 -6.66 -7.89
N PHE A 25 3.12 -7.12 -7.27
CA PHE A 25 2.57 -6.44 -6.10
C PHE A 25 3.40 -6.86 -4.90
N THR A 26 4.05 -5.89 -4.25
CA THR A 26 4.80 -6.14 -3.02
C THR A 26 4.08 -5.58 -1.80
N ALA A 27 4.09 -6.33 -0.71
CA ALA A 27 3.47 -5.94 0.56
C ALA A 27 4.41 -6.30 1.71
N HIS A 28 4.38 -5.54 2.80
CA HIS A 28 5.14 -5.86 4.00
C HIS A 28 4.72 -7.23 4.53
N SER A 29 5.69 -8.08 4.84
CA SER A 29 5.40 -9.41 5.36
C SER A 29 4.89 -9.35 6.80
N LEU A 30 4.25 -10.42 7.27
CA LEU A 30 3.93 -10.58 8.69
C LEU A 30 4.49 -11.91 9.22
N PRO A 31 4.86 -11.99 10.50
CA PRO A 31 5.18 -13.27 11.13
C PRO A 31 4.02 -14.26 11.00
N LEU A 32 4.31 -15.53 10.73
CA LEU A 32 3.27 -16.56 10.60
C LEU A 32 2.47 -16.74 11.89
N SER A 33 3.07 -16.43 13.05
CA SER A 33 2.39 -16.44 14.34
C SER A 33 1.29 -15.38 14.44
N THR A 34 1.42 -14.23 13.76
CA THR A 34 0.37 -13.21 13.68
C THR A 34 -0.81 -13.73 12.86
N ILE A 35 -0.53 -14.35 11.72
CA ILE A 35 -1.57 -14.96 10.86
C ILE A 35 -2.30 -16.09 11.59
N ALA A 36 -1.57 -16.94 12.31
CA ALA A 36 -2.15 -18.04 13.09
C ALA A 36 -3.11 -17.55 14.20
N LYS A 37 -2.99 -16.29 14.64
CA LYS A 37 -3.90 -15.66 15.61
C LYS A 37 -5.17 -15.09 14.97
N GLY A 38 -5.36 -15.25 13.66
CA GLY A 38 -6.56 -14.85 12.94
C GLY A 38 -6.46 -13.52 12.20
N ASP A 39 -5.25 -12.99 12.00
CA ASP A 39 -5.05 -11.77 11.22
C ASP A 39 -5.43 -11.99 9.74
N LEU A 40 -6.28 -11.10 9.22
CA LEU A 40 -6.86 -11.19 7.87
C LEU A 40 -5.99 -10.54 6.79
N TYR A 41 -4.90 -9.88 7.16
CA TYR A 41 -4.07 -9.07 6.27
C TYR A 41 -3.66 -9.81 5.00
N LYS A 42 -3.18 -11.06 5.13
CA LYS A 42 -2.82 -11.89 3.97
C LYS A 42 -4.00 -12.05 3.00
N ALA A 43 -5.17 -12.40 3.54
CA ALA A 43 -6.36 -12.64 2.74
C ALA A 43 -6.87 -11.35 2.07
N GLU A 44 -6.77 -10.21 2.75
CA GLU A 44 -7.15 -8.91 2.20
C GLU A 44 -6.22 -8.47 1.06
N ILE A 45 -4.90 -8.63 1.22
CA ILE A 45 -3.92 -8.37 0.16
C ILE A 45 -4.19 -9.26 -1.07
N GLU A 46 -4.38 -10.57 -0.87
CA GLU A 46 -4.66 -11.51 -1.96
C GLU A 46 -5.98 -11.18 -2.67
N LYS A 47 -7.01 -10.81 -1.92
CA LYS A 47 -8.30 -10.35 -2.47
C LYS A 47 -8.15 -9.06 -3.27
N ASN A 48 -7.39 -8.09 -2.77
CA ASN A 48 -7.11 -6.85 -3.48
C ASN A 48 -6.39 -7.11 -4.80
N ILE A 49 -5.37 -7.96 -4.81
CA ILE A 49 -4.64 -8.33 -6.05
C ILE A 49 -5.57 -9.02 -7.04
N LYS A 50 -6.46 -9.92 -6.60
CA LYS A 50 -7.46 -10.55 -7.46
C LYS A 50 -8.38 -9.54 -8.13
N ASN A 51 -8.84 -8.54 -7.37
CA ASN A 51 -9.69 -7.46 -7.90
C ASN A 51 -8.90 -6.57 -8.87
N LEU A 52 -7.67 -6.20 -8.49
CA LEU A 52 -6.79 -5.38 -9.33
C LEU A 52 -6.44 -6.07 -10.65
N LYS A 53 -6.19 -7.39 -10.64
CA LYS A 53 -5.98 -8.17 -11.86
C LYS A 53 -7.18 -8.06 -12.81
N SER A 54 -8.39 -8.15 -12.27
CA SER A 54 -9.63 -8.02 -13.05
C SER A 54 -9.81 -6.60 -13.61
N LEU A 55 -9.49 -5.57 -12.82
CA LEU A 55 -9.61 -4.16 -13.22
C LEU A 55 -8.52 -3.71 -14.19
N LEU A 56 -7.29 -4.23 -14.07
CA LEU A 56 -6.20 -3.93 -14.99
C LEU A 56 -6.57 -4.41 -16.38
N ASN A 57 -7.08 -5.65 -16.48
CA ASN A 57 -7.44 -6.32 -17.72
C ASN A 57 -6.30 -6.25 -18.75
N LEU A 58 -5.10 -6.63 -18.32
CA LEU A 58 -3.88 -6.63 -19.12
C LEU A 58 -3.35 -8.06 -19.28
N PRO A 59 -2.60 -8.35 -20.36
CA PRO A 59 -2.00 -9.67 -20.57
C PRO A 59 -0.78 -9.94 -19.66
N ASN A 60 -0.30 -8.93 -18.94
CA ASN A 60 0.89 -8.98 -18.11
C ASN A 60 0.81 -10.08 -17.03
N PRO A 61 1.91 -10.85 -16.81
CA PRO A 61 2.03 -11.72 -15.64
C PRO A 61 1.95 -10.90 -14.35
N ILE A 62 1.21 -11.41 -13.36
CA ILE A 62 1.03 -10.76 -12.05
C ILE A 62 1.51 -11.70 -10.95
N HIS A 63 2.33 -11.16 -10.06
CA HIS A 63 2.95 -11.87 -8.95
C HIS A 63 2.71 -11.14 -7.63
N LEU A 64 2.81 -11.88 -6.52
CA LEU A 64 2.79 -11.34 -5.15
C LEU A 64 4.13 -11.67 -4.49
N GLY A 65 4.79 -10.66 -3.93
CA GLY A 65 5.97 -10.81 -3.09
C GLY A 65 5.78 -10.15 -1.72
N TRP A 66 6.28 -10.79 -0.67
CA TRP A 66 6.29 -10.24 0.67
C TRP A 66 7.68 -9.70 1.01
N GLN A 67 7.80 -8.41 1.30
CA GLN A 67 9.08 -7.76 1.60
C GLN A 67 9.32 -7.61 3.12
N SER A 68 10.49 -7.10 3.49
CA SER A 68 10.83 -6.70 4.86
C SER A 68 10.72 -7.86 5.87
N GLN A 69 11.31 -9.02 5.52
CA GLN A 69 11.25 -10.24 6.33
C GLN A 69 12.48 -10.45 7.20
N GLU A 70 12.27 -10.70 8.49
CA GLU A 70 13.35 -11.01 9.43
C GLU A 70 13.34 -12.50 9.83
N GLY A 71 14.14 -13.31 9.14
CA GLY A 71 14.26 -14.75 9.42
C GLY A 71 13.35 -15.63 8.57
N LYS A 72 12.92 -16.78 9.12
CA LYS A 72 12.26 -17.87 8.36
C LYS A 72 10.76 -18.04 8.60
N GLN A 73 10.20 -17.44 9.64
CA GLN A 73 8.79 -17.65 10.05
C GLN A 73 7.88 -16.48 9.64
N TRP A 74 7.95 -16.10 8.37
CA TRP A 74 7.21 -14.97 7.80
C TRP A 74 6.45 -15.41 6.55
N LEU A 75 5.55 -14.56 6.05
CA LEU A 75 4.83 -14.82 4.81
C LEU A 75 5.78 -14.96 3.64
N VAL A 76 5.47 -15.90 2.74
CA VAL A 76 6.25 -16.25 1.55
C VAL A 76 5.35 -16.17 0.30
N PRO A 77 5.91 -15.95 -0.90
CA PRO A 77 7.34 -15.85 -1.22
C PRO A 77 7.95 -14.49 -0.85
N LYS A 78 9.28 -14.45 -0.63
CA LYS A 78 10.03 -13.20 -0.54
C LYS A 78 10.00 -12.48 -1.88
N THR A 79 9.86 -11.16 -1.89
CA THR A 79 9.87 -10.38 -3.15
C THR A 79 11.14 -10.65 -3.96
N GLU A 80 12.29 -10.77 -3.30
CA GLU A 80 13.57 -11.08 -3.93
C GLU A 80 13.59 -12.47 -4.56
N ASP A 81 12.91 -13.45 -3.97
CA ASP A 81 12.82 -14.80 -4.52
C ASP A 81 11.86 -14.87 -5.72
N VAL A 82 10.82 -14.02 -5.73
CA VAL A 82 9.96 -13.82 -6.91
C VAL A 82 10.76 -13.23 -8.06
N ILE A 83 11.57 -12.19 -7.83
CA ILE A 83 12.43 -11.57 -8.84
C ILE A 83 13.39 -12.60 -9.45
N LYS A 84 14.06 -13.40 -8.62
CA LYS A 84 14.96 -14.48 -9.06
C LYS A 84 14.23 -15.50 -9.92
N LYS A 85 13.04 -15.93 -9.48
CA LYS A 85 12.24 -16.92 -10.20
C LYS A 85 11.82 -16.41 -11.57
N ILE A 86 11.30 -15.20 -11.66
CA ILE A 86 10.91 -14.58 -12.94
C ILE A 86 12.12 -14.51 -13.88
N SER A 87 13.26 -14.06 -13.37
CA SER A 87 14.47 -13.94 -14.17
C SER A 87 15.01 -15.29 -14.67
N TYR A 88 14.86 -16.35 -13.87
CA TYR A 88 15.19 -17.72 -14.27
C TYR A 88 14.22 -18.24 -15.34
N ASP A 89 12.92 -18.02 -15.15
CA ASP A 89 11.88 -18.52 -16.05
C ASP A 89 11.91 -17.81 -17.42
N GLU A 90 12.25 -16.52 -17.47
CA GLU A 90 12.28 -15.72 -18.71
C GLU A 90 13.67 -15.61 -19.37
N GLY A 91 14.73 -15.88 -18.61
CA GLY A 91 16.11 -15.84 -19.07
C GLY A 91 16.81 -14.49 -18.83
N TYR A 92 18.09 -14.60 -18.49
CA TYR A 92 18.98 -13.47 -18.19
C TYR A 92 18.98 -12.43 -19.33
N GLY A 93 18.76 -11.16 -19.00
CA GLY A 93 18.76 -10.04 -19.94
C GLY A 93 17.45 -9.84 -20.73
N ASN A 94 16.44 -10.71 -20.55
CA ASN A 94 15.16 -10.62 -21.26
C ASN A 94 13.98 -10.22 -20.37
N THR A 95 14.21 -10.05 -19.08
CA THR A 95 13.16 -9.86 -18.08
C THR A 95 12.90 -8.39 -17.78
N ASN A 96 11.64 -7.96 -17.84
CA ASN A 96 11.21 -6.64 -17.37
C ASN A 96 10.29 -6.79 -16.16
N ILE A 97 10.53 -6.00 -15.11
CA ILE A 97 9.76 -6.03 -13.86
C ILE A 97 9.24 -4.63 -13.53
N LEU A 98 7.95 -4.56 -13.22
CA LEU A 98 7.29 -3.41 -12.63
C LEU A 98 6.78 -3.78 -11.23
N VAL A 99 7.25 -3.08 -10.20
CA VAL A 99 6.81 -3.28 -8.82
C VAL A 99 5.76 -2.25 -8.43
N PHE A 100 4.71 -2.66 -7.73
CA PHE A 100 3.75 -1.78 -7.07
C PHE A 100 3.75 -2.04 -5.55
N PRO A 101 4.12 -1.05 -4.70
CA PRO A 101 4.05 -1.18 -3.25
C PRO A 101 2.58 -1.11 -2.79
N LEU A 102 1.98 -2.25 -2.50
CA LEU A 102 0.54 -2.37 -2.25
C LEU A 102 0.14 -2.09 -0.80
N SER A 103 1.03 -2.29 0.16
CA SER A 103 0.70 -2.21 1.59
C SER A 103 0.78 -0.82 2.20
N PHE A 104 1.23 0.18 1.44
CA PHE A 104 1.42 1.54 1.93
C PHE A 104 1.06 2.57 0.87
N VAL A 105 0.79 3.80 1.32
CA VAL A 105 0.24 4.88 0.49
C VAL A 105 1.25 6.00 0.22
N SER A 106 2.33 6.06 1.00
CA SER A 106 3.37 7.09 0.88
C SER A 106 4.74 6.42 0.80
N ASP A 107 5.75 7.14 0.35
CA ASP A 107 7.12 6.65 0.43
C ASP A 107 7.64 6.64 1.87
N HIS A 108 8.40 5.58 2.18
CA HIS A 108 9.05 5.35 3.47
C HIS A 108 10.24 4.41 3.24
N ILE A 109 10.89 3.95 4.32
CA ILE A 109 12.11 3.14 4.22
C ILE A 109 11.88 1.87 3.39
N GLU A 110 10.75 1.18 3.55
CA GLU A 110 10.46 -0.04 2.79
C GLU A 110 10.07 0.22 1.32
N THR A 111 9.90 1.47 0.86
CA THR A 111 9.86 1.77 -0.58
C THR A 111 11.23 2.24 -1.09
N LEU A 112 11.78 3.27 -0.46
CA LEU A 112 13.02 3.94 -0.90
C LEU A 112 14.28 3.11 -0.70
N TYR A 113 14.28 2.17 0.26
CA TYR A 113 15.41 1.29 0.54
C TYR A 113 15.13 -0.13 0.06
N ASP A 114 14.07 -0.78 0.57
CA ASP A 114 13.83 -2.19 0.25
C ASP A 114 13.56 -2.40 -1.24
N ILE A 115 12.80 -1.51 -1.90
CA ILE A 115 12.51 -1.66 -3.33
C ILE A 115 13.63 -1.02 -4.16
N ASP A 116 13.87 0.29 -3.97
CA ASP A 116 14.72 1.06 -4.88
C ASP A 116 16.22 0.75 -4.73
N ILE A 117 16.63 0.10 -3.64
CA ILE A 117 18.02 -0.35 -3.43
C ILE A 117 18.08 -1.87 -3.41
N VAL A 118 17.48 -2.53 -2.41
CA VAL A 118 17.69 -3.97 -2.19
C VAL A 118 17.12 -4.81 -3.33
N GLN A 119 15.86 -4.58 -3.75
CA GLN A 119 15.26 -5.33 -4.84
C GLN A 119 15.89 -4.98 -6.20
N VAL A 120 16.30 -3.73 -6.41
CA VAL A 120 17.07 -3.31 -7.62
C VAL A 120 18.41 -4.04 -7.69
N GLU A 121 19.14 -4.16 -6.58
CA GLU A 121 20.40 -4.92 -6.52
C GLU A 121 20.19 -6.40 -6.87
N VAL A 122 19.12 -7.01 -6.36
CA VAL A 122 18.74 -8.39 -6.73
C VAL A 122 18.39 -8.46 -8.21
N ALA A 123 17.57 -7.55 -8.72
CA ALA A 123 17.20 -7.50 -10.12
C ALA A 123 18.43 -7.42 -11.05
N ASN A 124 19.38 -6.53 -10.72
CA ASN A 124 20.65 -6.40 -11.45
C ASN A 124 21.48 -7.68 -11.39
N LYS A 125 21.63 -8.27 -10.20
CA LYS A 125 22.41 -9.51 -10.00
C LYS A 125 21.88 -10.66 -10.84
N TYR A 126 20.57 -10.76 -11.01
CA TYR A 126 19.92 -11.85 -11.75
C TYR A 126 19.65 -11.52 -13.21
N GLY A 127 20.02 -10.32 -13.69
CA GLY A 127 19.95 -9.97 -15.11
C GLY A 127 18.58 -9.47 -15.56
N VAL A 128 17.80 -8.86 -14.67
CA VAL A 128 16.59 -8.13 -15.06
C VAL A 128 17.00 -6.95 -15.93
N LYS A 129 16.46 -6.89 -17.15
CA LYS A 129 16.76 -5.87 -18.15
C LYS A 129 16.29 -4.49 -17.72
N CYS A 130 15.07 -4.41 -17.20
CA CYS A 130 14.50 -3.16 -16.71
C CYS A 130 13.65 -3.44 -15.47
N PHE A 131 13.99 -2.76 -14.38
CA PHE A 131 13.25 -2.78 -13.13
C PHE A 131 12.73 -1.37 -12.85
N LYS A 132 11.42 -1.23 -12.62
CA LYS A 132 10.78 0.04 -12.26
C LYS A 132 9.83 -0.17 -11.09
N ARG A 133 9.70 0.83 -10.23
CA ARG A 133 8.69 0.91 -9.18
C ARG A 133 7.61 1.92 -9.56
N CYS A 134 6.35 1.63 -9.29
CA CYS A 134 5.29 2.64 -9.33
C CYS A 134 5.44 3.62 -8.17
N ASP A 135 5.24 4.90 -8.45
CA ASP A 135 5.29 5.93 -7.41
C ASP A 135 4.20 5.66 -6.36
N SER A 136 4.52 5.92 -5.09
CA SER A 136 3.54 5.90 -4.01
C SER A 136 2.53 7.03 -4.22
N PHE A 137 1.34 6.95 -3.59
CA PHE A 137 0.34 8.00 -3.77
C PHE A 137 0.81 9.34 -3.22
N ASN A 138 1.55 9.35 -2.09
CA ASN A 138 2.11 10.56 -1.49
C ASN A 138 1.05 11.66 -1.36
N ASP A 139 1.25 12.79 -2.02
CA ASP A 139 0.37 13.96 -2.06
C ASP A 139 -0.51 14.03 -3.32
N ASP A 140 -0.73 12.90 -4.03
CA ASP A 140 -1.62 12.83 -5.20
C ASP A 140 -3.02 13.39 -4.83
N PRO A 141 -3.44 14.52 -5.45
CA PRO A 141 -4.71 15.14 -5.13
C PRO A 141 -5.91 14.21 -5.28
N LYS A 142 -5.85 13.26 -6.22
CA LYS A 142 -6.93 12.28 -6.43
C LYS A 142 -6.96 11.21 -5.35
N PHE A 143 -5.81 10.91 -4.74
CA PHE A 143 -5.77 10.03 -3.58
C PHE A 143 -6.37 10.71 -2.35
N ILE A 144 -6.03 11.99 -2.14
CA ILE A 144 -6.61 12.82 -1.07
C ILE A 144 -8.13 12.94 -1.24
N GLU A 145 -8.60 13.21 -2.47
CA GLU A 145 -10.03 13.24 -2.80
C GLU A 145 -10.73 11.90 -2.48
N ALA A 146 -10.13 10.77 -2.87
CA ALA A 146 -10.67 9.45 -2.58
C ALA A 146 -10.75 9.14 -1.07
N LEU A 147 -9.80 9.62 -0.26
CA LEU A 147 -9.89 9.53 1.19
C LEU A 147 -11.05 10.38 1.73
N GLY A 148 -11.25 11.57 1.17
CA GLY A 148 -12.42 12.41 1.43
C GLY A 148 -13.72 11.68 1.14
N ASP A 149 -13.85 11.07 -0.03
CA ASP A 149 -15.05 10.30 -0.42
C ASP A 149 -15.35 9.14 0.55
N ILE A 150 -14.32 8.38 0.92
CA ILE A 150 -14.45 7.27 1.89
C ILE A 150 -14.93 7.80 3.25
N PHE A 151 -14.36 8.90 3.72
CA PHE A 151 -14.78 9.54 4.97
C PHE A 151 -16.24 10.00 4.91
N MET A 152 -16.63 10.66 3.82
CA MET A 152 -18.00 11.14 3.63
C MET A 152 -19.01 10.00 3.54
N GLU A 153 -18.69 8.92 2.82
CA GLU A 153 -19.52 7.71 2.77
C GLU A 153 -19.68 7.08 4.17
N HIS A 154 -18.61 7.07 4.97
CA HIS A 154 -18.65 6.55 6.33
C HIS A 154 -19.57 7.37 7.23
N ILE A 155 -19.46 8.71 7.20
CA ILE A 155 -20.33 9.59 8.00
C ILE A 155 -21.81 9.42 7.61
N GLN A 156 -22.12 9.34 6.32
CA GLN A 156 -23.49 9.13 5.84
C GLN A 156 -24.08 7.79 6.33
N LYS A 157 -23.26 6.73 6.41
CA LYS A 157 -23.69 5.43 6.95
C LYS A 157 -24.00 5.47 8.44
N ILE A 158 -23.18 6.18 9.23
CA ILE A 158 -23.37 6.30 10.68
C ILE A 158 -24.55 7.22 11.00
N ASN A 159 -24.69 8.33 10.27
CA ASN A 159 -25.72 9.32 10.56
C ASN A 159 -26.67 9.50 9.38
N LYS A 160 -27.72 8.66 9.34
CA LYS A 160 -28.79 8.67 8.32
C LYS A 160 -29.54 10.01 8.20
N THR A 161 -29.36 10.90 9.18
CA THR A 161 -30.02 12.21 9.26
C THR A 161 -29.17 13.33 8.68
N ILE A 162 -27.85 13.14 8.56
CA ILE A 162 -26.95 14.12 7.94
C ILE A 162 -27.12 14.02 6.44
N LYS A 163 -27.85 14.97 5.86
CA LYS A 163 -27.78 15.29 4.44
C LYS A 163 -26.64 16.28 4.28
N VAL A 164 -25.52 15.83 3.74
CA VAL A 164 -24.46 16.75 3.29
C VAL A 164 -24.95 17.35 1.98
N ILE A 165 -25.27 18.64 2.00
CA ILE A 165 -25.88 19.33 0.86
C ILE A 165 -24.84 20.22 0.17
N HIS A 166 -23.83 20.72 0.89
CA HIS A 166 -22.73 21.50 0.32
C HIS A 166 -21.34 21.04 0.81
N HIS A 167 -20.33 21.26 -0.02
CA HIS A 167 -18.93 20.92 0.25
C HIS A 167 -18.33 21.73 1.43
N ASP A 168 -18.95 22.87 1.76
CA ASP A 168 -18.54 23.76 2.87
C ASP A 168 -19.08 23.30 4.25
N ASP A 169 -19.93 22.26 4.29
CA ASP A 169 -20.46 21.71 5.55
C ASP A 169 -19.43 20.84 6.32
N LEU A 170 -18.20 20.72 5.80
CA LEU A 170 -17.09 19.97 6.40
C LEU A 170 -16.78 20.42 7.83
N ASP A 171 -16.85 21.72 8.13
CA ASP A 171 -16.61 22.24 9.47
C ASP A 171 -17.70 21.82 10.47
N ILE A 172 -18.95 21.69 10.03
CA ILE A 172 -20.06 21.21 10.85
C ILE A 172 -19.91 19.71 11.10
N LEU A 173 -19.51 18.96 10.08
CA LEU A 173 -19.25 17.52 10.15
C LEU A 173 -18.07 17.18 11.05
N LEU A 174 -16.96 17.93 10.94
CA LEU A 174 -15.78 17.75 11.78
C LEU A 174 -16.13 18.04 13.24
N ASN A 175 -16.87 19.13 13.50
CA ASN A 175 -17.32 19.45 14.85
C ASN A 175 -18.27 18.37 15.42
N LEU A 176 -19.17 17.78 14.63
CA LEU A 176 -20.05 16.71 15.10
C LEU A 176 -19.30 15.39 15.35
N ALA A 177 -18.36 15.03 14.47
CA ALA A 177 -17.52 13.84 14.64
C ALA A 177 -16.58 13.97 15.86
N LEU A 178 -16.12 15.18 16.18
CA LEU A 178 -15.28 15.47 17.35
C LEU A 178 -16.06 15.51 18.67
N VAL A 179 -17.38 15.71 18.64
CA VAL A 179 -18.26 15.69 19.82
C VAL A 179 -18.62 14.26 20.22
N ASP A 180 -18.52 13.30 19.30
CA ASP A 180 -18.51 11.88 19.65
C ASP A 180 -17.17 11.55 20.34
N ASN A 181 -17.19 11.36 21.66
CA ASN A 181 -16.03 11.27 22.57
C ASN A 181 -14.95 10.23 22.18
N ASN A 182 -15.20 9.40 21.18
CA ASN A 182 -14.27 8.40 20.67
C ASN A 182 -13.22 8.97 19.69
N ILE A 183 -13.52 10.01 18.90
CA ILE A 183 -12.58 10.54 17.90
C ILE A 183 -11.59 11.53 18.52
N LYS A 184 -12.06 12.38 19.44
CA LYS A 184 -11.20 13.34 20.15
C LYS A 184 -10.02 12.67 20.88
N ARG A 185 -10.25 11.44 21.38
CA ARG A 185 -9.24 10.62 22.06
C ARG A 185 -8.13 10.09 21.14
N TYR A 186 -8.40 9.97 19.83
CA TYR A 186 -7.39 9.62 18.82
C TYR A 186 -6.53 10.83 18.41
N ILE A 187 -7.10 12.03 18.43
CA ILE A 187 -6.41 13.27 18.06
C ILE A 187 -5.54 13.79 19.21
N ASP A 188 -6.04 13.73 20.44
CA ASP A 188 -5.33 14.24 21.62
C ASP A 188 -4.26 13.26 22.16
N GLY A 189 -4.18 12.06 21.61
CA GLY A 189 -3.32 10.99 22.10
C GLY A 189 -3.74 10.46 23.49
N PRO A 190 -3.08 9.40 24.01
CA PRO A 190 -3.36 8.93 25.35
C PRO A 190 -3.00 10.01 26.38
N ILE A 191 -4.00 10.50 27.11
CA ILE A 191 -3.80 11.38 28.26
C ILE A 191 -3.02 10.59 29.31
N ASP A 192 -1.72 10.88 29.45
CA ASP A 192 -0.88 10.33 30.49
C ASP A 192 -1.40 10.80 31.86
N SER A 193 -2.02 9.87 32.59
CA SER A 193 -2.64 10.12 33.90
C SER A 193 -1.62 10.46 35.00
N LYS A 194 -0.32 10.52 34.69
CA LYS A 194 0.75 10.83 35.65
C LYS A 194 1.12 12.31 35.79
N ARG A 195 0.55 13.24 35.01
CA ARG A 195 0.88 14.68 35.10
C ARG A 195 -0.01 15.52 36.04
N LYS A 196 -0.83 14.91 36.89
CA LYS A 196 -1.66 15.61 37.89
C LYS A 196 -1.24 15.31 39.34
N MET A 197 0.05 15.34 39.66
CA MET A 197 0.53 15.55 41.03
C MET A 197 1.89 16.24 40.96
N ASN A 198 1.89 17.57 40.84
CA ASN A 198 2.99 18.46 41.26
C ASN A 198 2.66 19.90 40.85
N HIS A 199 1.64 20.49 41.50
CA HIS A 199 1.54 21.95 41.67
C HIS A 199 0.44 22.26 42.70
N LYS A 200 0.74 21.94 43.97
CA LYS A 200 0.21 22.63 45.13
C LYS A 200 1.29 22.54 46.22
N ASN A 201 2.12 23.57 46.30
CA ASN A 201 2.80 24.05 47.50
C ASN A 201 3.75 25.20 47.12
N THR A 202 3.18 26.40 47.08
CA THR A 202 3.82 27.68 47.40
C THR A 202 2.74 28.54 48.02
#